data_AF-A0A1N7PE14-F1
#
_entry.id   AF-A0A1N7PE14-F1
#
_cell.length_a   1.000
_cell.length_b   1.000
_cell.length_c   1.000
_cell.angle_alpha   90.00
_cell.angle_beta   90.00
_cell.angle_gamma   90.00
#
_symmetry.space_group_name_H-M   'P 1'
#
loop_
_entity.id
_entity.type
_entity.pdbx_description
1 polymer ?
#
loop_
_entity_poly.entity_id
_entity_poly.type
_entity_poly.pdbx_seq_one_letter_code
_entity_poly.pdbx_strand_id
1 'polypeptide(L)'
;MNGSTAKSPLVAIITERDSSNICRPVYMAEKQYEQWKFIKQNHNGNYYLTNLMRALYDLAACPGGRTHAAIQQKIFGPFIMHYSLAQADRIELIALKVDQSLVSAEGQTPGLYQSEWVDEENNWVTQGTSKKAMALSHKWKGAHMAAIPGKFDDKGEAGRVIGEHITKSYRAAFSASEVQTQGNHFSLFWMNNDFKDRAHVESIVSFIQQAKLKNTSVRWLVHGEGAGVFVEAVKYLSTQPQAGVLKDTASNLAEQAVYFSNPRGKDCREKQLEALCEKVGLNYVGTKINDFDILFNGDARDKFTDKAISAGGVMGLSGVTGYVGYTALSNGYDAIMAGSSIATTMVMGTSAYVLAKDKATTFGGYARNLPKVVSSALGKGNQQWH
;
A
#
# COMPACT_ATOMS: atom_id res chain seq x y z
N MET A 1 -53.96 19.80 -9.61
CA MET A 1 -52.89 20.05 -10.58
C MET A 1 -51.79 19.04 -10.32
N ASN A 2 -51.69 18.01 -11.16
CA ASN A 2 -50.67 16.96 -11.03
C ASN A 2 -49.35 17.48 -11.60
N GLY A 3 -48.41 17.80 -10.72
CA GLY A 3 -47.04 18.12 -11.10
C GLY A 3 -46.37 16.88 -11.68
N SER A 4 -46.29 16.82 -13.00
CA SER A 4 -45.44 15.88 -13.73
C SER A 4 -43.99 16.14 -13.34
N THR A 5 -43.43 15.31 -12.46
CA THR A 5 -41.98 15.20 -12.29
C THR A 5 -41.44 14.42 -13.48
N ALA A 6 -41.28 15.10 -14.63
CA ALA A 6 -40.62 14.52 -15.78
C ALA A 6 -39.24 14.00 -15.34
N LYS A 7 -39.06 12.67 -15.32
CA LYS A 7 -37.76 12.05 -15.07
C LYS A 7 -36.80 12.62 -16.11
N SER A 8 -35.69 13.21 -15.64
CA SER A 8 -34.69 13.74 -16.57
C SER A 8 -34.23 12.62 -17.50
N PRO A 9 -34.09 12.89 -18.82
CA PRO A 9 -33.59 11.90 -19.77
C PRO A 9 -32.26 11.33 -19.28
N LEU A 10 -32.09 10.02 -19.46
CA LEU A 10 -30.89 9.28 -19.08
C LEU A 10 -30.01 9.07 -20.31
N VAL A 11 -28.70 9.19 -20.12
CA VAL A 11 -27.67 8.94 -21.13
C VAL A 11 -26.79 7.80 -20.65
N ALA A 12 -26.52 6.83 -21.54
CA ALA A 12 -25.59 5.74 -21.27
C ALA A 12 -24.15 6.27 -21.28
N ILE A 13 -23.37 5.96 -20.24
CA ILE A 13 -21.99 6.42 -20.08
C ILE A 13 -20.96 5.30 -20.11
N ILE A 14 -21.38 4.07 -19.79
CA ILE A 14 -20.59 2.84 -19.91
C ILE A 14 -21.51 1.78 -20.51
N THR A 15 -21.09 1.15 -21.60
CA THR A 15 -21.87 0.19 -22.39
C THR A 15 -21.00 -0.96 -22.88
N GLU A 16 -21.60 -2.03 -23.39
CA GLU A 16 -20.86 -3.15 -24.02
C GLU A 16 -19.90 -2.72 -25.13
N ARG A 17 -20.10 -1.55 -25.75
CA ARG A 17 -19.15 -0.97 -26.72
C ARG A 17 -17.81 -0.63 -26.09
N ASP A 18 -17.79 -0.30 -24.80
CA ASP A 18 -16.58 0.02 -24.05
C ASP A 18 -15.80 -1.24 -23.63
N SER A 19 -16.48 -2.39 -23.49
CA SER A 19 -15.88 -3.69 -23.17
C SER A 19 -16.91 -4.82 -23.25
N SER A 20 -16.51 -5.96 -23.81
CA SER A 20 -17.30 -7.20 -23.81
C SER A 20 -17.58 -7.77 -22.41
N ASN A 21 -16.86 -7.29 -21.38
CA ASN A 21 -17.02 -7.74 -19.99
C ASN A 21 -18.10 -6.95 -19.23
N ILE A 22 -18.75 -5.97 -19.87
CA ILE A 22 -19.82 -5.19 -19.23
C ILE A 22 -21.10 -6.00 -19.26
N CYS A 23 -21.65 -6.27 -18.09
CA CYS A 23 -22.90 -7.01 -17.92
C CYS A 23 -24.11 -6.08 -17.74
N ARG A 24 -23.89 -4.86 -17.21
CA ARG A 24 -24.94 -3.86 -17.01
C ARG A 24 -24.44 -2.49 -17.46
N PRO A 25 -25.08 -1.86 -18.47
CA PRO A 25 -24.77 -0.48 -18.82
C PRO A 25 -25.04 0.47 -17.65
N VAL A 26 -24.20 1.50 -17.55
CA VAL A 26 -24.34 2.58 -16.57
C VAL A 26 -24.95 3.79 -17.26
N TYR A 27 -26.01 4.32 -16.66
CA TYR A 27 -26.71 5.51 -17.13
C TYR A 27 -26.57 6.63 -16.11
N MET A 28 -26.58 7.88 -16.60
CA MET A 28 -26.66 9.06 -15.76
C MET A 28 -27.69 10.04 -16.31
N ALA A 29 -28.17 10.98 -15.49
CA ALA A 29 -29.01 12.07 -15.99
C ALA A 29 -28.24 12.92 -17.02
N GLU A 30 -28.85 13.26 -18.14
CA GLU A 30 -28.23 14.03 -19.23
C GLU A 30 -27.61 15.34 -18.74
N LYS A 31 -28.24 16.01 -17.77
CA LYS A 31 -27.74 17.24 -17.14
C LYS A 31 -26.38 17.08 -16.45
N GLN A 32 -25.99 15.86 -16.09
CA GLN A 32 -24.70 15.55 -15.47
C GLN A 32 -23.67 15.03 -16.49
N TYR A 33 -24.01 14.94 -17.79
CA TYR A 33 -23.13 14.34 -18.80
C TYR A 33 -21.78 15.06 -18.97
N GLU A 34 -21.75 16.38 -18.81
CA GLU A 34 -20.49 17.14 -18.82
C GLU A 34 -19.55 16.75 -17.66
N GLN A 35 -20.10 16.38 -16.49
CA GLN A 35 -19.28 15.87 -15.37
C GLN A 35 -18.64 14.53 -15.72
N TRP A 36 -19.35 13.66 -16.45
CA TRP A 36 -18.78 12.42 -16.94
C TRP A 36 -17.65 12.65 -17.96
N LYS A 37 -17.83 13.56 -18.91
CA LYS A 37 -16.76 13.94 -19.86
C LYS A 37 -15.52 14.43 -19.11
N PHE A 38 -15.72 15.28 -18.09
CA PHE A 38 -14.63 15.75 -17.23
C PHE A 38 -13.89 14.59 -16.54
N ILE A 39 -14.60 13.64 -15.92
CA ILE A 39 -13.96 12.47 -15.31
C ILE A 39 -13.15 11.69 -16.34
N LYS A 40 -13.76 11.37 -17.49
CA LYS A 40 -13.15 10.58 -18.55
C LYS A 40 -11.88 11.24 -19.12
N GLN A 41 -11.82 12.56 -19.15
CA GLN A 41 -10.63 13.29 -19.61
C GLN A 41 -9.54 13.40 -18.54
N ASN A 42 -9.91 13.51 -17.26
CA ASN A 42 -8.97 13.93 -16.20
C ASN A 42 -8.53 12.81 -15.26
N HIS A 43 -9.13 11.62 -15.31
CA HIS A 43 -8.83 10.57 -14.34
C HIS A 43 -7.34 10.15 -14.33
N ASN A 44 -6.66 10.14 -15.48
CA ASN A 44 -5.25 9.77 -15.61
C ASN A 44 -4.26 10.63 -14.79
N GLY A 45 -4.70 11.81 -14.33
CA GLY A 45 -3.93 12.72 -13.49
C GLY A 45 -4.50 12.88 -12.08
N ASN A 46 -5.41 12.01 -11.63
CA ASN A 46 -6.03 12.12 -10.32
C ASN A 46 -6.45 10.73 -9.79
N TYR A 47 -5.81 10.25 -8.72
CA TYR A 47 -6.04 8.89 -8.23
C TYR A 47 -7.44 8.70 -7.63
N TYR A 48 -8.06 9.76 -7.10
CA TYR A 48 -9.45 9.69 -6.66
C TYR A 48 -10.42 9.50 -7.84
N LEU A 49 -10.18 10.21 -8.95
CA LEU A 49 -10.97 10.04 -10.18
C LEU A 49 -10.71 8.68 -10.84
N THR A 50 -9.49 8.16 -10.76
CA THR A 50 -9.16 6.81 -11.24
C THR A 50 -9.88 5.75 -10.40
N ASN A 51 -9.88 5.88 -9.07
CA ASN A 51 -10.65 5.01 -8.18
C ASN A 51 -12.15 5.04 -8.49
N LEU A 52 -12.70 6.23 -8.71
CA LEU A 52 -14.09 6.40 -9.09
C LEU A 52 -14.42 5.70 -10.41
N MET A 53 -13.57 5.88 -11.43
CA MET A 53 -13.79 5.27 -12.73
C MET A 53 -13.67 3.74 -12.67
N ARG A 54 -12.68 3.22 -11.94
CA ARG A 54 -12.58 1.77 -11.66
C ARG A 54 -13.83 1.25 -10.98
N ALA A 55 -14.32 1.93 -9.94
CA ALA A 55 -15.53 1.52 -9.25
C ALA A 55 -16.78 1.51 -10.15
N LEU A 56 -16.89 2.43 -11.11
CA LEU A 56 -17.97 2.42 -12.11
C LEU A 56 -17.85 1.22 -13.07
N TYR A 57 -16.66 0.93 -13.58
CA TYR A 57 -16.43 -0.22 -14.45
C TYR A 57 -16.60 -1.55 -13.72
N ASP A 58 -16.18 -1.64 -12.46
CA ASP A 58 -16.39 -2.80 -11.60
C ASP A 58 -17.89 -3.06 -11.41
N LEU A 59 -18.67 -2.00 -11.12
CA LEU A 59 -20.12 -2.10 -11.01
C LEU A 59 -20.74 -2.59 -12.32
N ALA A 60 -20.29 -2.05 -13.47
CA ALA A 60 -20.78 -2.42 -14.79
C ALA A 60 -20.44 -3.86 -15.20
N ALA A 61 -19.29 -4.37 -14.75
CA ALA A 61 -18.83 -5.73 -15.01
C ALA A 61 -19.45 -6.78 -14.08
N CYS A 62 -20.09 -6.38 -12.97
CA CYS A 62 -20.80 -7.30 -12.11
C CYS A 62 -22.08 -7.82 -12.79
N PRO A 63 -22.25 -9.16 -12.92
CA PRO A 63 -23.46 -9.73 -13.49
C PRO A 63 -24.71 -9.31 -12.68
N GLY A 64 -25.77 -8.92 -13.39
CA GLY A 64 -27.04 -8.53 -12.77
C GLY A 64 -27.63 -9.68 -11.95
N GLY A 65 -28.10 -9.37 -10.72
CA GLY A 65 -28.72 -10.38 -9.87
C GLY A 65 -29.04 -9.90 -8.45
N ARG A 66 -28.23 -8.99 -7.88
CA ARG A 66 -28.58 -8.29 -6.63
C ARG A 66 -29.23 -6.95 -6.97
N THR A 67 -30.54 -6.95 -7.11
CA THR A 67 -31.33 -5.70 -7.12
C THR A 67 -31.39 -5.16 -5.71
N HIS A 68 -30.91 -3.94 -5.51
CA HIS A 68 -31.03 -3.27 -4.22
C HIS A 68 -31.81 -1.97 -4.43
N ALA A 69 -32.98 -1.89 -3.78
CA ALA A 69 -33.89 -0.76 -3.92
C ALA A 69 -33.34 0.52 -3.28
N ALA A 70 -32.44 0.40 -2.31
CA ALA A 70 -31.82 1.54 -1.65
C ALA A 70 -30.71 2.17 -2.51
N ILE A 71 -30.71 3.50 -2.57
CA ILE A 71 -29.61 4.28 -3.15
C ILE A 71 -28.34 3.98 -2.37
N GLN A 72 -27.28 3.62 -3.09
CA GLN A 72 -25.97 3.30 -2.55
C GLN A 72 -25.04 4.51 -2.66
N GLN A 73 -24.09 4.58 -1.73
CA GLN A 73 -23.05 5.61 -1.70
C GLN A 73 -21.65 4.98 -1.70
N LYS A 74 -20.74 5.55 -2.48
CA LYS A 74 -19.29 5.33 -2.35
C LYS A 74 -18.56 6.67 -2.32
N ILE A 75 -17.50 6.76 -1.53
CA ILE A 75 -16.69 7.98 -1.34
C ILE A 75 -15.27 7.69 -1.84
N PHE A 76 -14.72 8.61 -2.63
CA PHE A 76 -13.36 8.57 -3.21
C PHE A 76 -12.67 9.91 -2.96
N GLY A 77 -12.08 10.09 -1.78
CA GLY A 77 -11.57 11.41 -1.36
C GLY A 77 -12.70 12.45 -1.40
N PRO A 78 -12.55 13.54 -2.17
CA PRO A 78 -13.62 14.55 -2.28
C PRO A 78 -14.79 14.11 -3.17
N PHE A 79 -14.73 12.97 -3.87
CA PHE A 79 -15.78 12.58 -4.80
C PHE A 79 -16.77 11.62 -4.16
N ILE A 80 -18.06 11.94 -4.20
CA ILE A 80 -19.14 11.10 -3.68
C ILE A 80 -19.98 10.61 -4.86
N MET A 81 -20.11 9.30 -4.97
CA MET A 81 -20.91 8.61 -5.98
C MET A 81 -22.19 8.06 -5.35
N HIS A 82 -23.34 8.50 -5.86
CA HIS A 82 -24.66 7.95 -5.54
C HIS A 82 -25.22 7.16 -6.70
N TYR A 83 -25.56 5.89 -6.48
CA TYR A 83 -26.04 5.00 -7.55
C TYR A 83 -27.17 4.07 -7.08
N SER A 84 -27.99 3.63 -8.01
CA SER A 84 -29.08 2.67 -7.79
C SER A 84 -28.85 1.39 -8.59
N LEU A 85 -29.10 0.26 -7.93
CA LEU A 85 -29.11 -1.07 -8.52
C LEU A 85 -30.54 -1.63 -8.63
N ALA A 86 -31.56 -0.79 -8.50
CA ALA A 86 -32.96 -1.22 -8.46
C ALA A 86 -33.44 -1.90 -9.75
N GLN A 87 -32.86 -1.53 -10.89
CA GLN A 87 -33.16 -2.12 -12.20
C GLN A 87 -32.18 -3.25 -12.50
N ALA A 88 -32.65 -4.43 -12.93
CA ALA A 88 -31.78 -5.58 -13.15
C ALA A 88 -30.84 -5.41 -14.35
N ASP A 89 -31.29 -4.69 -15.38
CA ASP A 89 -30.65 -4.51 -16.69
C ASP A 89 -29.70 -3.30 -16.74
N ARG A 90 -29.76 -2.37 -15.78
CA ARG A 90 -28.94 -1.16 -15.80
C ARG A 90 -28.56 -0.64 -14.43
N ILE A 91 -27.50 0.16 -14.37
CA ILE A 91 -27.08 0.89 -13.17
C ILE A 91 -27.41 2.36 -13.40
N GLU A 92 -28.11 2.99 -12.46
CA GLU A 92 -28.43 4.41 -12.55
C GLU A 92 -27.52 5.19 -11.60
N LEU A 93 -26.62 6.00 -12.17
CA LEU A 93 -25.82 6.98 -11.45
C LEU A 93 -26.70 8.21 -11.19
N ILE A 94 -27.03 8.42 -9.92
CA ILE A 94 -27.98 9.46 -9.47
C ILE A 94 -27.26 10.79 -9.30
N ALA A 95 -26.05 10.75 -8.72
CA ALA A 95 -25.26 11.94 -8.49
C ALA A 95 -23.78 11.62 -8.41
N LEU A 96 -22.99 12.52 -9.00
CA LEU A 96 -21.58 12.69 -8.69
C LEU A 96 -21.42 14.03 -7.98
N LYS A 97 -21.00 14.02 -6.72
CA LYS A 97 -20.76 15.25 -5.94
C LYS A 97 -19.29 15.40 -5.61
N VAL A 98 -18.86 16.65 -5.51
CA VAL A 98 -17.53 17.01 -5.01
C VAL A 98 -17.71 17.70 -3.67
N ASP A 99 -17.20 17.09 -2.62
CA ASP A 99 -17.13 17.64 -1.28
C ASP A 99 -15.66 17.86 -0.91
N GLN A 100 -15.19 19.10 -1.08
CA GLN A 100 -13.81 19.46 -0.79
C GLN A 100 -13.51 19.41 0.72
N SER A 101 -14.52 19.41 1.60
CA SER A 101 -14.29 19.27 3.05
C SER A 101 -13.75 17.89 3.43
N LEU A 102 -13.92 16.90 2.56
CA LEU A 102 -13.36 15.56 2.73
C LEU A 102 -11.86 15.48 2.43
N VAL A 103 -11.28 16.54 1.86
CA VAL A 103 -9.83 16.67 1.69
C VAL A 103 -9.33 17.54 2.83
N SER A 104 -8.83 16.92 3.90
CA SER A 104 -8.11 17.69 4.92
C SER A 104 -6.85 18.27 4.30
N ALA A 105 -6.78 19.60 4.23
CA ALA A 105 -5.68 20.35 3.64
C ALA A 105 -4.44 20.42 4.54
N GLU A 106 -4.54 19.99 5.80
CA GLU A 106 -3.49 20.18 6.81
C GLU A 106 -3.29 18.94 7.68
N GLY A 107 -2.02 18.68 8.02
CA GLY A 107 -1.57 17.77 9.07
C GLY A 107 -1.78 16.27 8.81
N GLN A 108 -0.68 15.48 8.84
CA GLN A 108 -0.58 14.01 8.95
C GLN A 108 -1.65 13.10 8.27
N THR A 109 -2.42 13.58 7.31
CA THR A 109 -3.52 12.81 6.72
C THR A 109 -3.01 11.74 5.75
N PRO A 110 -3.75 10.62 5.58
CA PRO A 110 -3.43 9.69 4.52
C PRO A 110 -3.52 10.36 3.15
N GLY A 111 -2.51 10.14 2.31
CA GLY A 111 -2.46 10.75 0.99
C GLY A 111 -1.13 10.55 0.29
N LEU A 112 -1.11 10.96 -0.98
CA LEU A 112 0.12 11.05 -1.76
C LEU A 112 0.83 12.36 -1.41
N TYR A 113 2.11 12.30 -1.09
CA TYR A 113 2.97 13.45 -0.81
C TYR A 113 4.18 13.42 -1.72
N GLN A 114 4.89 14.54 -1.76
CA GLN A 114 6.17 14.68 -2.43
C GLN A 114 7.25 14.88 -1.37
N SER A 115 8.30 14.07 -1.42
CA SER A 115 9.47 14.24 -0.57
C SER A 115 10.63 14.68 -1.45
N GLU A 116 11.21 15.83 -1.13
CA GLU A 116 12.21 16.51 -1.95
C GLU A 116 13.53 16.57 -1.21
N TRP A 117 14.63 16.53 -1.97
CA TRP A 117 15.92 16.83 -1.40
C TRP A 117 16.08 18.34 -1.24
N VAL A 118 16.45 18.77 -0.04
CA VAL A 118 16.70 20.16 0.33
C VAL A 118 18.17 20.29 0.70
N ASP A 119 18.94 21.02 -0.10
CA ASP A 119 20.39 21.15 0.08
C ASP A 119 20.73 21.83 1.41
N GLU A 120 19.94 22.82 1.85
CA GLU A 120 20.17 23.53 3.13
C GLU A 120 20.00 22.62 4.35
N GLU A 121 19.08 21.66 4.28
CA GLU A 121 18.86 20.67 5.34
C GLU A 121 19.74 19.42 5.18
N ASN A 122 20.41 19.29 4.02
CA ASN A 122 21.12 18.09 3.59
C ASN A 122 20.28 16.83 3.82
N ASN A 123 18.99 16.90 3.46
CA ASN A 123 18.03 15.86 3.81
C ASN A 123 16.80 15.83 2.89
N TRP A 124 16.05 14.73 3.00
CA TRP A 124 14.74 14.58 2.38
C TRP A 124 13.66 15.21 3.27
N VAL A 125 12.89 16.13 2.68
CA VAL A 125 11.82 16.87 3.35
C VAL A 125 10.49 16.56 2.68
N THR A 126 9.52 16.05 3.45
CA THR A 126 8.16 15.78 2.95
C THR A 126 7.32 17.03 2.95
N GLN A 127 6.79 17.42 1.79
CA GLN A 127 5.90 18.57 1.65
C GLN A 127 4.62 18.42 2.50
N GLY A 128 4.10 19.54 3.00
CA GLY A 128 2.91 19.56 3.86
C GLY A 128 1.61 19.20 3.14
N THR A 129 1.50 19.51 1.85
CA THR A 129 0.27 19.36 1.05
C THR A 129 0.26 18.06 0.27
N SER A 130 -0.86 17.33 0.33
CA SER A 130 -1.06 16.13 -0.47
C SER A 130 -1.27 16.45 -1.96
N LYS A 131 -0.84 15.53 -2.81
CA LYS A 131 -0.97 15.58 -4.26
C LYS A 131 -2.08 14.63 -4.73
N LYS A 132 -2.66 14.94 -5.88
CA LYS A 132 -3.71 14.11 -6.50
C LYS A 132 -3.15 13.10 -7.51
N ALA A 133 -1.87 13.22 -7.90
CA ALA A 133 -1.19 12.27 -8.77
C ALA A 133 0.33 12.36 -8.60
N MET A 134 1.01 11.29 -9.00
CA MET A 134 2.48 11.24 -9.05
C MET A 134 2.98 12.15 -10.18
N ALA A 135 4.09 12.85 -9.91
CA ALA A 135 4.77 13.69 -10.89
C ALA A 135 5.60 12.84 -11.88
N LEU A 136 4.92 12.01 -12.67
CA LEU A 136 5.51 10.99 -13.56
C LEU A 136 6.45 11.53 -14.66
N SER A 137 6.45 12.84 -14.91
CA SER A 137 7.43 13.50 -15.78
C SER A 137 8.81 13.62 -15.13
N HIS A 138 8.89 13.68 -13.79
CA HIS A 138 10.15 13.68 -13.05
C HIS A 138 10.65 12.25 -12.88
N LYS A 139 11.91 12.02 -13.27
CA LYS A 139 12.50 10.69 -13.33
C LYS A 139 13.94 10.73 -12.88
N TRP A 140 14.33 9.74 -12.08
CA TRP A 140 15.72 9.48 -11.74
C TRP A 140 16.21 8.38 -12.67
N LYS A 141 17.20 8.67 -13.53
CA LYS A 141 17.78 7.68 -14.47
C LYS A 141 16.71 6.82 -15.17
N GLY A 142 15.76 7.48 -15.83
CA GLY A 142 14.76 6.83 -16.69
C GLY A 142 13.45 6.37 -16.03
N ALA A 143 13.33 6.39 -14.69
CA ALA A 143 12.09 5.99 -14.01
C ALA A 143 11.69 6.97 -12.90
N HIS A 144 10.38 7.11 -12.65
CA HIS A 144 9.88 7.85 -11.50
C HIS A 144 10.10 7.04 -10.21
N MET A 145 10.43 7.71 -9.11
CA MET A 145 10.55 7.06 -7.80
C MET A 145 9.26 7.23 -7.00
N ALA A 146 8.72 6.11 -6.52
CA ALA A 146 7.58 6.07 -5.64
C ALA A 146 7.85 5.18 -4.42
N ALA A 147 7.24 5.50 -3.30
CA ALA A 147 7.40 4.77 -2.07
C ALA A 147 6.11 4.62 -1.27
N ILE A 148 5.98 3.46 -0.64
CA ILE A 148 4.89 3.13 0.27
C ILE A 148 5.55 2.76 1.61
N PRO A 149 5.56 3.68 2.59
CA PRO A 149 6.15 3.45 3.89
C PRO A 149 5.30 2.49 4.74
N GLY A 150 5.95 1.89 5.74
CA GLY A 150 5.31 1.18 6.83
C GLY A 150 5.01 2.14 7.99
N LYS A 151 5.17 1.64 9.22
CA LYS A 151 4.87 2.44 10.42
C LYS A 151 5.97 3.47 10.78
N PHE A 152 5.60 4.75 10.78
CA PHE A 152 6.44 5.89 11.22
C PHE A 152 5.68 6.83 12.15
N ASP A 153 6.36 7.70 12.90
CA ASP A 153 5.66 8.65 13.77
C ASP A 153 4.86 9.66 12.94
N ASP A 154 5.45 10.08 11.82
CA ASP A 154 4.84 11.02 10.90
C ASP A 154 5.37 10.89 9.46
N LYS A 155 4.68 11.53 8.50
CA LYS A 155 5.06 11.49 7.08
C LYS A 155 6.41 12.15 6.76
N GLY A 156 6.87 13.08 7.60
CA GLY A 156 8.17 13.74 7.49
C GLY A 156 9.29 12.77 7.85
N GLU A 157 9.19 12.11 9.00
CA GLU A 157 10.10 11.02 9.39
C GLU A 157 10.08 9.89 8.36
N ALA A 158 8.88 9.50 7.88
CA ALA A 158 8.75 8.50 6.83
C ALA A 158 9.51 8.90 5.56
N GLY A 159 9.27 10.10 5.01
CA GLY A 159 9.96 10.57 3.81
C GLY A 159 11.47 10.63 3.99
N ARG A 160 11.93 11.13 5.15
CA ARG A 160 13.36 11.20 5.49
C ARG A 160 14.04 9.85 5.41
N VAL A 161 13.51 8.87 6.14
CA VAL A 161 14.10 7.53 6.26
C VAL A 161 13.95 6.74 4.95
N ILE A 162 12.79 6.84 4.30
CA ILE A 162 12.52 6.18 3.02
C ILE A 162 13.43 6.70 1.91
N GLY A 163 13.74 7.98 1.88
CA GLY A 163 14.69 8.53 0.91
C GLY A 163 16.08 7.88 1.03
N GLU A 164 16.57 7.62 2.24
CA GLU A 164 17.80 6.85 2.47
C GLU A 164 17.66 5.38 2.05
N HIS A 165 16.50 4.78 2.28
CA HIS A 165 16.24 3.41 1.87
C HIS A 165 16.24 3.28 0.34
N ILE A 166 15.69 4.27 -0.38
CA ILE A 166 15.67 4.27 -1.85
C ILE A 166 17.09 4.23 -2.43
N THR A 167 17.98 5.10 -1.95
CA THR A 167 19.37 5.15 -2.42
C THR A 167 20.12 3.86 -2.11
N LYS A 168 19.77 3.18 -1.02
CA LYS A 168 20.32 1.88 -0.65
C LYS A 168 19.70 0.70 -1.42
N SER A 169 18.45 0.78 -1.86
CA SER A 169 17.77 -0.27 -2.63
C SER A 169 18.20 -0.30 -4.09
N TYR A 170 18.39 0.88 -4.69
CA TYR A 170 18.57 1.04 -6.14
C TYR A 170 20.00 1.45 -6.53
N ARG A 171 21.00 1.04 -5.74
CA ARG A 171 22.43 1.37 -5.93
C ARG A 171 22.96 1.00 -7.31
N ALA A 172 22.42 -0.06 -7.93
CA ALA A 172 22.79 -0.48 -9.27
C ALA A 172 22.26 0.45 -10.38
N ALA A 173 21.21 1.24 -10.10
CA ALA A 173 20.61 2.16 -11.04
C ALA A 173 21.14 3.60 -10.90
N PHE A 174 21.48 4.02 -9.67
CA PHE A 174 22.04 5.34 -9.37
C PHE A 174 22.76 5.35 -8.02
N SER A 175 23.69 6.30 -7.87
CA SER A 175 24.34 6.63 -6.61
C SER A 175 23.55 7.68 -5.82
N ALA A 176 23.80 7.78 -4.51
CA ALA A 176 23.12 8.74 -3.65
C ALA A 176 23.38 10.20 -4.07
N SER A 177 24.63 10.54 -4.41
CA SER A 177 25.02 11.89 -4.86
C SER A 177 24.39 12.32 -6.18
N GLU A 178 23.93 11.38 -7.02
CA GLU A 178 23.22 11.70 -8.26
C GLU A 178 21.75 12.08 -8.03
N VAL A 179 21.16 11.65 -6.91
CA VAL A 179 19.73 11.83 -6.64
C VAL A 179 19.44 12.74 -5.46
N GLN A 180 20.36 12.87 -4.51
CA GLN A 180 20.34 13.82 -3.40
C GLN A 180 20.85 15.18 -3.88
N THR A 181 20.05 15.84 -4.71
CA THR A 181 20.35 17.18 -5.25
C THR A 181 19.07 17.99 -5.36
N GLN A 182 19.17 19.31 -5.18
CA GLN A 182 18.05 20.23 -5.22
C GLN A 182 17.11 19.97 -6.42
N GLY A 183 15.80 19.92 -6.14
CA GLY A 183 14.77 19.72 -7.14
C GLY A 183 14.47 18.25 -7.48
N ASN A 184 15.27 17.30 -6.98
CA ASN A 184 14.89 15.89 -7.01
C ASN A 184 13.88 15.55 -5.93
N HIS A 185 12.94 14.70 -6.30
CA HIS A 185 11.88 14.27 -5.42
C HIS A 185 11.40 12.86 -5.75
N PHE A 186 10.71 12.26 -4.80
CA PHE A 186 9.98 11.02 -4.99
C PHE A 186 8.55 11.15 -4.44
N SER A 187 7.66 10.32 -4.98
CA SER A 187 6.28 10.20 -4.52
C SER A 187 6.22 9.33 -3.26
N LEU A 188 5.66 9.85 -2.16
CA LEU A 188 5.47 9.12 -0.91
C LEU A 188 3.97 8.94 -0.64
N PHE A 189 3.45 7.72 -0.70
CA PHE A 189 2.06 7.45 -0.35
C PHE A 189 1.93 7.13 1.15
N TRP A 190 1.61 8.13 1.96
CA TRP A 190 1.46 7.99 3.40
C TRP A 190 0.06 7.47 3.75
N MET A 191 -0.03 6.40 4.54
CA MET A 191 -1.30 5.80 4.98
C MET A 191 -1.66 6.18 6.43
N ASN A 192 -0.89 7.08 7.05
CA ASN A 192 -1.06 7.45 8.46
C ASN A 192 -1.16 6.26 9.42
N ASN A 193 -0.34 5.24 9.16
CA ASN A 193 -0.31 3.97 9.91
C ASN A 193 -1.63 3.17 9.94
N ASP A 194 -2.62 3.50 9.09
CA ASP A 194 -3.77 2.64 8.86
C ASP A 194 -3.47 1.72 7.66
N PHE A 195 -3.25 0.43 7.92
CA PHE A 195 -2.93 -0.55 6.88
C PHE A 195 -4.11 -1.47 6.56
N LYS A 196 -5.27 -1.24 7.18
CA LYS A 196 -6.48 -2.07 7.00
C LYS A 196 -7.52 -1.38 6.14
N ASP A 197 -7.42 -0.07 5.94
CA ASP A 197 -8.33 0.67 5.06
C ASP A 197 -8.15 0.24 3.59
N ARG A 198 -9.23 -0.31 3.05
CA ARG A 198 -9.34 -0.75 1.67
C ARG A 198 -9.10 0.39 0.67
N ALA A 199 -9.39 1.64 1.04
CA ALA A 199 -9.14 2.81 0.20
C ALA A 199 -7.66 3.00 -0.12
N HIS A 200 -6.74 2.54 0.72
CA HIS A 200 -5.30 2.59 0.45
C HIS A 200 -4.90 1.60 -0.64
N VAL A 201 -5.43 0.37 -0.59
CA VAL A 201 -5.22 -0.64 -1.63
C VAL A 201 -5.68 -0.10 -2.99
N GLU A 202 -6.86 0.50 -3.02
CA GLU A 202 -7.43 1.13 -4.20
C GLU A 202 -6.58 2.28 -4.75
N SER A 203 -6.06 3.13 -3.86
CA SER A 203 -5.17 4.24 -4.24
C SER A 203 -3.87 3.75 -4.88
N ILE A 204 -3.25 2.69 -4.32
CA ILE A 204 -2.05 2.07 -4.89
C ILE A 204 -2.34 1.49 -6.29
N VAL A 205 -3.47 0.81 -6.46
CA VAL A 205 -3.90 0.35 -7.78
C VAL A 205 -4.02 1.52 -8.76
N SER A 206 -4.65 2.61 -8.35
CA SER A 206 -4.75 3.81 -9.20
C SER A 206 -3.39 4.38 -9.59
N PHE A 207 -2.39 4.39 -8.70
CA PHE A 207 -1.06 4.87 -9.04
C PHE A 207 -0.38 3.99 -10.10
N ILE A 208 -0.48 2.67 -9.98
CA ILE A 208 0.05 1.70 -10.96
C ILE A 208 -0.65 1.91 -12.31
N GLN A 209 -1.98 2.03 -12.31
CA GLN A 209 -2.77 2.26 -13.51
C GLN A 209 -2.41 3.58 -14.20
N GLN A 210 -2.26 4.67 -13.44
CA GLN A 210 -1.85 5.97 -13.98
C GLN A 210 -0.47 5.93 -14.62
N ALA A 211 0.51 5.29 -13.97
CA ALA A 211 1.85 5.14 -14.52
C ALA A 211 1.82 4.38 -15.85
N LYS A 212 1.02 3.32 -15.92
CA LYS A 212 0.86 2.51 -17.11
C LYS A 212 0.13 3.22 -18.25
N LEU A 213 -0.95 3.93 -17.95
CA LEU A 213 -1.69 4.74 -18.93
C LEU A 213 -0.82 5.87 -19.52
N LYS A 214 0.20 6.33 -18.77
CA LYS A 214 1.21 7.28 -19.24
C LYS A 214 2.49 6.63 -19.76
N ASN A 215 2.50 5.30 -19.95
CA ASN A 215 3.66 4.51 -20.37
C ASN A 215 4.96 4.91 -19.65
N THR A 216 4.89 5.05 -18.32
CA THR A 216 6.00 5.55 -17.52
C THR A 216 6.51 4.48 -16.57
N SER A 217 7.82 4.23 -16.63
CA SER A 217 8.51 3.34 -15.71
C SER A 217 8.52 3.92 -14.30
N VAL A 218 8.23 3.09 -13.30
CA VAL A 218 8.24 3.48 -11.88
C VAL A 218 9.05 2.47 -11.09
N ARG A 219 9.89 2.98 -10.18
CA ARG A 219 10.61 2.19 -9.18
C ARG A 219 9.98 2.41 -7.82
N TRP A 220 9.47 1.33 -7.25
CA TRP A 220 8.73 1.30 -5.99
C TRP A 220 9.65 0.85 -4.86
N LEU A 221 9.79 1.67 -3.83
CA LEU A 221 10.26 1.20 -2.53
C LEU A 221 9.06 0.93 -1.63
N VAL A 222 8.86 -0.32 -1.24
CA VAL A 222 7.74 -0.72 -0.39
C VAL A 222 8.30 -1.20 0.95
N HIS A 223 7.92 -0.53 2.04
CA HIS A 223 8.53 -0.74 3.35
C HIS A 223 7.53 -1.22 4.41
N GLY A 224 7.98 -2.09 5.31
CA GLY A 224 7.21 -2.49 6.49
C GLY A 224 5.81 -3.01 6.15
N GLU A 225 4.82 -2.57 6.93
CA GLU A 225 3.40 -2.91 6.77
C GLU A 225 2.81 -2.45 5.43
N GLY A 226 3.43 -1.47 4.76
CA GLY A 226 3.05 -1.05 3.42
C GLY A 226 3.21 -2.16 2.38
N ALA A 227 4.06 -3.15 2.63
CA ALA A 227 4.21 -4.33 1.78
C ALA A 227 2.92 -5.15 1.69
N GLY A 228 2.23 -5.38 2.82
CA GLY A 228 0.96 -6.09 2.82
C GLY A 228 -0.10 -5.38 1.95
N VAL A 229 -0.20 -4.06 2.07
CA VAL A 229 -1.15 -3.25 1.30
C VAL A 229 -0.81 -3.26 -0.20
N PHE A 230 0.48 -3.16 -0.55
CA PHE A 230 0.93 -3.26 -1.94
C PHE A 230 0.66 -4.64 -2.55
N VAL A 231 0.95 -5.71 -1.81
CA VAL A 231 0.64 -7.10 -2.22
C VAL A 231 -0.85 -7.26 -2.50
N GLU A 232 -1.70 -6.73 -1.63
CA GLU A 232 -3.15 -6.75 -1.83
C GLU A 232 -3.57 -5.94 -3.05
N ALA A 233 -2.93 -4.80 -3.32
CA ALA A 233 -3.19 -3.97 -4.49
C ALA A 233 -2.85 -4.69 -5.80
N VAL A 234 -1.68 -5.32 -5.87
CA VAL A 234 -1.23 -6.08 -7.05
C VAL A 234 -2.13 -7.31 -7.29
N LYS A 235 -2.53 -8.02 -6.23
CA LYS A 235 -3.50 -9.12 -6.32
C LYS A 235 -4.88 -8.63 -6.78
N TYR A 236 -5.30 -7.47 -6.29
CA TYR A 236 -6.57 -6.89 -6.69
C TYR A 236 -6.58 -6.48 -8.17
N LEU A 237 -5.50 -5.84 -8.63
CA LEU A 237 -5.33 -5.46 -10.04
C LEU A 237 -5.37 -6.68 -10.97
N SER A 238 -4.78 -7.81 -10.57
CA SER A 238 -4.72 -9.03 -11.39
C SER A 238 -5.98 -9.92 -11.34
N THR A 239 -6.82 -9.80 -10.30
CA THR A 239 -8.01 -10.65 -10.14
C THR A 239 -9.32 -9.98 -10.53
N GLN A 240 -9.36 -8.65 -10.63
CA GLN A 240 -10.58 -7.96 -11.02
C GLN A 240 -10.86 -8.02 -12.52
N PRO A 241 -12.12 -8.23 -12.92
CA PRO A 241 -12.54 -8.01 -14.30
C PRO A 241 -12.46 -6.51 -14.61
N GLN A 242 -11.31 -6.08 -15.15
CA GLN A 242 -11.15 -4.72 -15.65
C GLN A 242 -11.91 -4.56 -16.98
N ALA A 243 -12.57 -3.41 -17.14
CA ALA A 243 -13.30 -3.05 -18.35
C ALA A 243 -12.87 -1.65 -18.83
N GLY A 244 -13.13 -1.37 -20.11
CA GLY A 244 -12.77 -0.12 -20.75
C GLY A 244 -11.26 0.14 -20.76
N VAL A 245 -10.90 1.40 -20.58
CA VAL A 245 -9.49 1.89 -20.63
C VAL A 245 -8.58 1.26 -19.56
N LEU A 246 -9.16 0.66 -18.51
CA LEU A 246 -8.39 0.02 -17.44
C LEU A 246 -8.05 -1.45 -17.74
N LYS A 247 -8.67 -2.07 -18.76
CA LYS A 247 -8.46 -3.49 -19.08
C LYS A 247 -6.99 -3.82 -19.31
N ASP A 248 -6.31 -3.00 -20.11
CA ASP A 248 -4.91 -3.22 -20.48
C ASP A 248 -3.94 -2.91 -19.33
N THR A 249 -4.43 -2.28 -18.24
CA THR A 249 -3.61 -1.96 -17.08
C THR A 249 -3.40 -3.13 -16.12
N ALA A 250 -4.20 -4.20 -16.25
CA ALA A 250 -4.30 -5.31 -15.29
C ALA A 250 -3.13 -6.33 -15.30
N SER A 251 -2.40 -6.44 -16.41
CA SER A 251 -1.42 -7.50 -16.64
C SER A 251 -0.16 -6.97 -17.32
N ASN A 252 1.00 -7.62 -17.19
CA ASN A 252 2.28 -7.13 -17.73
C ASN A 252 2.66 -5.76 -17.15
N LEU A 253 3.19 -5.79 -15.93
CA LEU A 253 3.68 -4.63 -15.21
C LEU A 253 5.19 -4.42 -15.38
N ALA A 254 5.76 -4.79 -16.54
CA ALA A 254 7.22 -4.83 -16.75
C ALA A 254 7.90 -3.46 -16.62
N GLU A 255 7.16 -2.36 -16.74
CA GLU A 255 7.67 -1.00 -16.51
C GLU A 255 7.72 -0.63 -15.01
N GLN A 256 7.21 -1.50 -14.14
CA GLN A 256 7.14 -1.28 -12.70
C GLN A 256 8.17 -2.20 -12.04
N ALA A 257 9.18 -1.59 -11.42
CA ALA A 257 10.19 -2.31 -10.66
C ALA A 257 9.96 -2.10 -9.16
N VAL A 258 10.10 -3.14 -8.34
CA VAL A 258 9.81 -3.07 -6.91
C VAL A 258 10.95 -3.63 -6.07
N TYR A 259 11.30 -2.88 -5.02
CA TYR A 259 12.17 -3.31 -3.95
C TYR A 259 11.40 -3.33 -2.64
N PHE A 260 11.48 -4.44 -1.90
CA PHE A 260 10.83 -4.59 -0.61
C PHE A 260 11.82 -4.39 0.53
N SER A 261 11.59 -3.36 1.35
CA SER A 261 12.41 -3.06 2.51
C SER A 261 11.68 -3.50 3.78
N ASN A 262 12.18 -4.56 4.39
CA ASN A 262 11.66 -5.14 5.62
C ASN A 262 10.15 -5.38 5.59
N PRO A 263 9.64 -6.16 4.61
CA PRO A 263 8.22 -6.27 4.35
C PRO A 263 7.50 -6.99 5.49
N ARG A 264 6.32 -6.48 5.85
CA ARG A 264 5.41 -7.07 6.85
C ARG A 264 4.02 -7.26 6.24
N GLY A 265 3.35 -8.33 6.66
CA GLY A 265 1.99 -8.65 6.24
C GLY A 265 1.84 -10.05 5.68
N LYS A 266 0.60 -10.39 5.31
CA LYS A 266 0.30 -11.68 4.69
C LYS A 266 0.94 -11.77 3.30
N ASP A 267 1.49 -12.94 2.98
CA ASP A 267 2.13 -13.24 1.70
C ASP A 267 3.31 -12.32 1.36
N CYS A 268 4.00 -11.81 2.39
CA CYS A 268 5.14 -10.89 2.28
C CYS A 268 6.50 -11.56 2.53
N ARG A 269 6.57 -12.89 2.51
CA ARG A 269 7.86 -13.59 2.55
C ARG A 269 8.62 -13.41 1.23
N GLU A 270 9.94 -13.40 1.26
CA GLU A 270 10.80 -13.12 0.11
C GLU A 270 10.43 -13.94 -1.13
N LYS A 271 10.34 -15.27 -1.00
CA LYS A 271 9.92 -16.15 -2.11
C LYS A 271 8.49 -15.90 -2.59
N GLN A 272 7.58 -15.52 -1.69
CA GLN A 272 6.19 -15.21 -2.06
C GLN A 272 6.09 -13.89 -2.82
N LEU A 273 6.91 -12.90 -2.44
CA LEU A 273 7.01 -11.61 -3.11
C LEU A 273 7.61 -11.77 -4.50
N GLU A 274 8.70 -12.53 -4.63
CA GLU A 274 9.32 -12.84 -5.92
C GLU A 274 8.33 -13.53 -6.86
N ALA A 275 7.66 -14.60 -6.39
CA ALA A 275 6.66 -15.32 -7.17
C ALA A 275 5.45 -14.45 -7.54
N LEU A 276 5.00 -13.55 -6.66
CA LEU A 276 3.95 -12.59 -6.98
C LEU A 276 4.39 -11.65 -8.10
N CYS A 277 5.62 -11.12 -8.01
CA CYS A 277 6.16 -10.22 -9.00
C CYS A 277 6.27 -10.90 -10.36
N GLU A 278 6.83 -12.11 -10.42
CA GLU A 278 6.90 -12.90 -11.64
C GLU A 278 5.51 -13.14 -12.25
N LYS A 279 4.55 -13.59 -11.43
CA LYS A 279 3.18 -13.87 -11.87
C LYS A 279 2.48 -12.68 -12.52
N VAL A 280 2.70 -11.47 -12.01
CA VAL A 280 2.05 -10.24 -12.51
C VAL A 280 2.93 -9.45 -13.48
N GLY A 281 4.14 -9.93 -13.75
CA GLY A 281 5.12 -9.29 -14.63
C GLY A 281 5.76 -8.03 -14.06
N LEU A 282 5.90 -7.92 -12.73
CA LEU A 282 6.67 -6.87 -12.07
C LEU A 282 8.16 -7.21 -12.09
N ASN A 283 9.02 -6.20 -12.27
CA ASN A 283 10.46 -6.39 -12.11
C ASN A 283 10.82 -6.43 -10.62
N TYR A 284 11.03 -7.62 -10.09
CA TYR A 284 11.52 -7.80 -8.72
C TYR A 284 13.00 -7.41 -8.64
N VAL A 285 13.31 -6.38 -7.84
CA VAL A 285 14.68 -5.86 -7.69
C VAL A 285 15.39 -6.50 -6.50
N GLY A 286 14.63 -6.81 -5.45
CA GLY A 286 15.15 -7.47 -4.26
C GLY A 286 14.32 -7.22 -3.02
N THR A 287 14.63 -7.97 -1.98
CA THR A 287 14.09 -7.81 -0.64
C THR A 287 15.23 -7.67 0.35
N LYS A 288 15.12 -6.70 1.26
CA LYS A 288 16.00 -6.60 2.43
C LYS A 288 15.19 -6.92 3.67
N ILE A 289 15.61 -7.87 4.49
CA ILE A 289 14.93 -8.24 5.74
C ILE A 289 15.76 -7.77 6.93
N ASN A 290 15.11 -7.22 7.95
CA ASN A 290 15.73 -7.04 9.26
C ASN A 290 15.68 -8.38 10.02
N ASP A 291 16.84 -8.99 10.23
CA ASP A 291 16.99 -10.28 10.92
C ASP A 291 16.41 -10.28 12.35
N PHE A 292 16.21 -9.12 12.96
CA PHE A 292 15.65 -8.99 14.31
C PHE A 292 14.13 -8.82 14.32
N ASP A 293 13.47 -8.65 13.17
CA ASP A 293 12.01 -8.50 13.07
C ASP A 293 11.24 -9.84 13.11
N ILE A 294 11.62 -10.73 14.01
CA ILE A 294 11.13 -12.12 14.05
C ILE A 294 9.64 -12.22 14.42
N LEU A 295 9.03 -11.14 14.96
CA LEU A 295 7.62 -11.14 15.36
C LEU A 295 6.69 -10.80 14.21
N PHE A 296 7.14 -10.07 13.18
CA PHE A 296 6.26 -9.65 12.09
C PHE A 296 6.77 -10.09 10.72
N ASN A 297 8.00 -10.59 10.64
CA ASN A 297 8.59 -11.13 9.43
C ASN A 297 8.90 -12.63 9.59
N GLY A 298 8.22 -13.45 8.77
CA GLY A 298 8.37 -14.90 8.79
C GLY A 298 9.77 -15.38 8.40
N ASP A 299 10.42 -14.70 7.44
CA ASP A 299 11.77 -15.08 7.00
C ASP A 299 12.82 -14.74 8.08
N ALA A 300 12.67 -13.62 8.77
CA ALA A 300 13.52 -13.28 9.92
C ALA A 300 13.38 -14.32 11.03
N ARG A 301 12.15 -14.76 11.31
CA ARG A 301 11.87 -15.81 12.29
C ARG A 301 12.49 -17.14 11.91
N ASP A 302 12.34 -17.57 10.66
CA ASP A 302 12.88 -18.85 10.20
C ASP A 302 14.42 -18.84 10.29
N LYS A 303 15.08 -17.75 9.84
CA LYS A 303 16.54 -17.55 10.01
C LYS A 303 16.98 -17.57 11.47
N PHE A 304 16.18 -16.98 12.35
CA PHE A 304 16.47 -16.95 13.78
C PHE A 304 16.36 -18.35 14.42
N THR A 305 15.33 -19.12 14.04
CA THR A 305 15.17 -20.52 14.46
C THR A 305 16.35 -21.38 13.99
N ASP A 306 16.77 -21.25 12.73
CA ASP A 306 17.91 -22.00 12.18
C ASP A 306 19.22 -21.68 12.91
N LYS A 307 19.46 -20.39 13.23
CA LYS A 307 20.61 -19.95 14.04
C LYS A 307 20.54 -20.51 15.47
N ALA A 308 19.36 -20.61 16.07
CA ALA A 308 19.18 -21.18 17.40
C ALA A 308 19.46 -22.70 17.42
N ILE A 309 18.96 -23.44 16.42
CA ILE A 309 19.19 -24.88 16.28
C ILE A 309 20.68 -25.18 16.05
N SER A 310 21.33 -24.45 15.14
CA SER A 310 22.76 -24.65 14.83
C SER A 310 23.68 -24.30 16.01
N ALA A 311 23.40 -23.23 16.76
CA ALA A 311 24.16 -22.90 17.97
C ALA A 311 24.00 -23.96 19.08
N GLY A 312 22.82 -24.60 19.19
CA GLY A 312 22.59 -25.73 20.09
C GLY A 312 23.37 -26.99 19.69
N GLY A 313 23.53 -27.23 18.39
CA GLY A 313 24.28 -28.38 17.86
C GLY A 313 25.80 -28.28 18.01
N VAL A 314 26.38 -27.07 17.91
CA VAL A 314 27.84 -26.87 17.95
C VAL A 314 28.41 -26.82 19.38
N MET A 315 27.60 -26.51 20.39
CA MET A 315 28.07 -26.36 21.77
C MET A 315 27.78 -27.55 22.71
N GLY A 316 27.18 -28.64 22.23
CA GLY A 316 26.85 -29.80 23.10
C GLY A 316 25.92 -29.47 24.27
N LEU A 317 25.29 -28.29 24.26
CA LEU A 317 24.35 -27.81 25.26
C LEU A 317 22.95 -28.27 24.87
N SER A 318 22.64 -29.54 25.18
CA SER A 318 21.31 -30.14 25.20
C SER A 318 20.39 -29.55 26.29
N GLY A 319 20.49 -28.24 26.55
CA GLY A 319 19.82 -27.56 27.64
C GLY A 319 18.59 -26.77 27.18
N VAL A 320 17.47 -27.07 27.83
CA VAL A 320 16.12 -26.43 27.83
C VAL A 320 16.09 -24.88 27.71
N THR A 321 17.21 -24.20 27.91
CA THR A 321 17.31 -22.76 28.17
C THR A 321 17.21 -21.84 26.94
N GLY A 322 17.62 -22.27 25.75
CA GLY A 322 17.36 -21.50 24.51
C GLY A 322 15.91 -21.63 24.03
N TYR A 323 15.32 -22.80 24.27
CA TYR A 323 13.96 -23.15 23.87
C TYR A 323 12.90 -22.36 24.64
N VAL A 324 13.12 -22.06 25.92
CA VAL A 324 12.17 -21.29 26.77
C VAL A 324 11.96 -19.85 26.29
N GLY A 325 13.02 -19.18 25.82
CA GLY A 325 12.90 -17.84 25.25
C GLY A 325 12.15 -17.85 23.91
N TYR A 326 12.39 -18.87 23.10
CA TYR A 326 11.70 -19.09 21.82
C TYR A 326 10.23 -19.43 22.00
N THR A 327 9.87 -20.33 22.91
CA THR A 327 8.47 -20.70 23.16
C THR A 327 7.68 -19.54 23.74
N ALA A 328 8.27 -18.70 24.59
CA ALA A 328 7.61 -17.49 25.07
C ALA A 328 7.34 -16.48 23.93
N LEU A 329 8.29 -16.29 23.02
CA LEU A 329 8.12 -15.42 21.84
C LEU A 329 7.14 -16.00 20.81
N SER A 330 7.18 -17.30 20.56
CA SER A 330 6.27 -18.02 19.64
C SER A 330 4.84 -18.03 20.18
N ASN A 331 4.64 -18.37 21.45
CA ASN A 331 3.33 -18.32 22.10
C ASN A 331 2.79 -16.89 22.15
N GLY A 332 3.66 -15.90 22.31
CA GLY A 332 3.28 -14.48 22.23
C GLY A 332 2.89 -14.05 20.82
N TYR A 333 3.57 -14.52 19.79
CA TYR A 333 3.19 -14.29 18.40
C TYR A 333 1.84 -14.93 18.06
N ASP A 334 1.60 -16.17 18.49
CA ASP A 334 0.33 -16.86 18.23
C ASP A 334 -0.83 -16.14 18.94
N ALA A 335 -0.61 -15.57 20.13
CA ALA A 335 -1.57 -14.72 20.82
C ALA A 335 -1.84 -13.38 20.09
N ILE A 336 -0.83 -12.77 19.47
CA ILE A 336 -0.97 -11.54 18.64
C ILE A 336 -1.76 -11.84 17.37
N MET A 337 -1.42 -12.93 16.66
CA MET A 337 -2.11 -13.33 15.43
C MET A 337 -3.53 -13.85 15.67
N ALA A 338 -3.84 -14.33 16.89
CA ALA A 338 -5.19 -14.68 17.33
C ALA A 338 -6.10 -13.46 17.60
N GLY A 339 -5.64 -12.23 17.34
CA GLY A 339 -6.49 -11.03 17.33
C GLY A 339 -6.56 -10.28 18.66
N SER A 340 -5.62 -10.51 19.58
CA SER A 340 -5.61 -9.79 20.85
C SER A 340 -5.11 -8.33 20.69
N SER A 341 -5.71 -7.42 21.47
CA SER A 341 -5.53 -5.96 21.36
C SER A 341 -4.07 -5.47 21.49
N ILE A 342 -3.83 -4.20 21.14
CA ILE A 342 -2.57 -3.47 21.34
C ILE A 342 -2.04 -3.62 22.78
N ALA A 343 -2.92 -3.75 23.78
CA ALA A 343 -2.53 -3.96 25.17
C ALA A 343 -1.79 -5.30 25.40
N THR A 344 -2.19 -6.38 24.73
CA THR A 344 -1.54 -7.69 24.83
C THR A 344 -0.14 -7.66 24.20
N THR A 345 0.01 -6.92 23.10
CA THR A 345 1.31 -6.69 22.43
C THR A 345 2.25 -5.87 23.33
N MET A 346 1.74 -4.81 23.97
CA MET A 346 2.51 -4.00 24.92
C MET A 346 2.94 -4.79 26.16
N VAL A 347 2.02 -5.55 26.79
CA VAL A 347 2.33 -6.37 27.98
C VAL A 347 3.43 -7.38 27.67
N MET A 348 3.44 -7.99 26.48
CA MET A 348 4.50 -8.92 26.08
C MET A 348 5.82 -8.23 25.72
N GLY A 349 5.79 -7.05 25.10
CA GLY A 349 6.99 -6.23 24.90
C GLY A 349 7.67 -5.89 26.24
N THR A 350 6.89 -5.49 27.25
CA THR A 350 7.38 -5.20 28.60
C THR A 350 7.90 -6.47 29.29
N SER A 351 7.18 -7.58 29.17
CA SER A 351 7.56 -8.86 29.78
C SER A 351 8.85 -9.44 29.18
N ALA A 352 8.98 -9.42 27.85
CA ALA A 352 10.17 -9.85 27.13
C ALA A 352 11.38 -8.93 27.42
N TYR A 353 11.16 -7.62 27.54
CA TYR A 353 12.19 -6.66 27.91
C TYR A 353 12.67 -6.84 29.36
N VAL A 354 11.75 -7.06 30.31
CA VAL A 354 12.08 -7.35 31.72
C VAL A 354 12.83 -8.69 31.83
N LEU A 355 12.37 -9.73 31.14
CA LEU A 355 13.07 -11.02 31.07
C LEU A 355 14.47 -10.88 30.45
N ALA A 356 14.63 -10.05 29.40
CA ALA A 356 15.93 -9.76 28.81
C ALA A 356 16.86 -9.03 29.79
N LYS A 357 16.34 -8.04 30.54
CA LYS A 357 17.12 -7.25 31.50
C LYS A 357 17.58 -8.08 32.71
N ASP A 358 16.71 -8.93 33.26
CA ASP A 358 17.04 -9.80 34.40
C ASP A 358 17.97 -10.97 34.03
N LYS A 359 18.00 -11.37 32.75
CA LYS A 359 18.74 -12.55 32.28
C LYS A 359 19.97 -12.21 31.41
N ALA A 360 20.18 -10.94 31.05
CA ALA A 360 21.31 -10.50 30.20
C ALA A 360 22.69 -10.76 30.81
N THR A 361 22.80 -10.88 32.14
CA THR A 361 24.04 -11.17 32.84
C THR A 361 24.34 -12.67 32.94
N THR A 362 23.34 -13.55 32.78
CA THR A 362 23.47 -15.01 32.98
C THR A 362 23.41 -15.81 31.66
N PHE A 363 22.92 -15.23 30.57
CA PHE A 363 22.67 -15.96 29.31
C PHE A 363 23.48 -15.36 28.14
N GLY A 364 24.11 -16.24 27.35
CA GLY A 364 25.02 -15.88 26.25
C GLY A 364 24.40 -15.03 25.13
N GLY A 365 25.10 -14.90 23.99
CA GLY A 365 24.84 -13.92 22.91
C GLY A 365 23.40 -13.77 22.41
N TYR A 366 22.53 -14.75 22.63
CA TYR A 366 21.10 -14.72 22.33
C TYR A 366 20.30 -13.75 23.23
N ALA A 367 20.52 -13.75 24.55
CA ALA A 367 19.83 -12.83 25.47
C ALA A 367 20.21 -11.36 25.20
N ARG A 368 21.43 -11.12 24.70
CA ARG A 368 21.91 -9.79 24.26
C ARG A 368 21.18 -9.26 23.02
N ASN A 369 20.54 -10.12 22.23
CA ASN A 369 19.80 -9.72 21.02
C ASN A 369 18.29 -9.52 21.26
N LEU A 370 17.76 -9.93 22.41
CA LEU A 370 16.34 -9.74 22.75
C LEU A 370 15.89 -8.27 22.75
N PRO A 371 16.67 -7.29 23.27
CA PRO A 371 16.32 -5.87 23.14
C PRO A 371 16.22 -5.42 21.68
N LYS A 372 17.07 -5.95 20.78
CA LYS A 372 17.02 -5.65 19.35
C LYS A 372 15.79 -6.25 18.69
N VAL A 373 15.38 -7.45 19.10
CA VAL A 373 14.13 -8.08 18.66
C VAL A 373 12.93 -7.24 19.06
N VAL A 374 12.84 -6.85 20.34
CA VAL A 374 11.72 -6.02 20.83
C VAL A 374 11.71 -4.66 20.15
N SER A 375 12.87 -4.00 20.02
CA SER A 375 12.98 -2.72 19.33
C SER A 375 12.62 -2.82 17.85
N SER A 376 12.99 -3.90 17.17
CA SER A 376 12.66 -4.14 15.76
C SER A 376 11.18 -4.44 15.56
N ALA A 377 10.60 -5.25 16.43
CA ALA A 377 9.20 -5.63 16.32
C ALA A 377 8.24 -4.49 16.73
N LEU A 378 8.46 -3.91 17.92
CA LEU A 378 7.50 -3.04 18.61
C LEU A 378 7.95 -1.58 18.72
N GLY A 379 9.24 -1.32 18.51
CA GLY A 379 9.82 0.01 18.53
C GLY A 379 10.15 0.52 17.13
N LYS A 380 11.05 1.50 17.07
CA LYS A 380 11.54 2.12 15.83
C LYS A 380 12.59 1.28 15.08
N GLY A 381 12.99 0.12 15.61
CA GLY A 381 14.01 -0.72 14.97
C GLY A 381 13.57 -1.22 13.58
N ASN A 382 12.26 -1.33 13.33
CA ASN A 382 11.73 -1.70 12.02
C ASN A 382 12.00 -0.67 10.92
N GLN A 383 12.08 0.60 11.32
CA GLN A 383 12.19 1.75 10.44
C GLN A 383 13.58 1.87 9.82
N GLN A 384 14.59 1.24 10.43
CA GLN A 384 15.99 1.40 10.03
C GLN A 384 16.39 0.43 8.92
N TRP A 385 17.33 0.86 8.09
CA TRP A 385 18.01 0.00 7.13
C TRP A 385 19.12 -0.81 7.83
N HIS A 386 18.82 -2.07 8.17
CA HIS A 386 19.80 -3.03 8.70
C HIS A 386 20.61 -3.71 7.60
#